data_AF-A0A7J6CXR1-F1
#
_entry.id   AF-A0A7J6CXR1-F1
#
_cell.length_a   1.000
_cell.length_b   1.000
_cell.length_c   1.000
_cell.angle_alpha   90.00
_cell.angle_beta   90.00
_cell.angle_gamma   90.00
#
_symmetry.space_group_name_H-M   'P 1'
#
loop_
_entity.id
_entity.type
_entity.pdbx_description
1 polymer ?
#
loop_
_entity_poly.entity_id
_entity_poly.type
_entity_poly.pdbx_seq_one_letter_code
_entity_poly.pdbx_strand_id
1 'polypeptide(L)'
;MLGFKYAHIVLLFLITPSVTAHGGIVYIHRARNSSIDISCESAEKEEKPFAFSLKRRLLQSRRVMYLSKGFPPFINKSEDKDRVTVRDELDNHTVHLTISNLQGQDTDIYHCEFHYGDLPFDKNVAGKMEFFIYVEDLSHEPNCSSYLPLLYVISGAACLLGVLVFTLATAYCCKWLNRRKPQPVVPVYEEMAGVRPTKGKATSRHTDIAKLEEANSSVAHLFSNENLYVN
;
A
#
# COMPACT_ATOMS: atom_id res chain seq x y z
N MET A 1 -10.16 12.32 30.76
CA MET A 1 -9.09 11.62 29.99
C MET A 1 -9.44 10.15 29.70
N LEU A 2 -10.70 9.80 29.44
CA LEU A 2 -11.14 8.41 29.17
C LEU A 2 -11.53 8.14 27.70
N GLY A 3 -11.86 9.16 26.91
CA GLY A 3 -12.36 9.00 25.54
C GLY A 3 -11.30 8.64 24.49
N PHE A 4 -10.04 9.04 24.68
CA PHE A 4 -8.98 8.79 23.69
C PHE A 4 -8.48 7.33 23.66
N LYS A 5 -8.64 6.57 24.75
CA LYS A 5 -8.18 5.17 24.79
C LYS A 5 -9.09 4.24 23.98
N TYR A 6 -10.38 4.52 23.94
CA TYR A 6 -11.36 3.71 23.20
C TYR A 6 -11.43 4.09 21.72
N ALA A 7 -11.09 5.33 21.35
CA ALA A 7 -11.09 5.79 19.96
C ALA A 7 -10.11 4.98 19.08
N HIS A 8 -8.92 4.63 19.58
CA HIS A 8 -7.97 3.79 18.86
C HIS A 8 -8.46 2.36 18.66
N ILE A 9 -9.20 1.80 19.62
CA ILE A 9 -9.75 0.43 19.55
C ILE A 9 -10.90 0.37 18.55
N VAL A 10 -11.77 1.39 18.54
CA VAL A 10 -12.86 1.52 17.55
C VAL A 10 -12.31 1.75 16.14
N LEU A 11 -11.24 2.56 16.00
CA LEU A 11 -10.58 2.78 14.72
C LEU A 11 -9.90 1.51 14.20
N LEU A 12 -9.26 0.70 15.06
CA LEU A 12 -8.69 -0.60 14.70
C LEU A 12 -9.75 -1.60 14.23
N PHE A 13 -10.94 -1.59 14.84
CA PHE A 13 -12.08 -2.43 14.43
C PHE A 13 -12.71 -2.00 13.10
N LEU A 14 -12.62 -0.72 12.74
CA LEU A 14 -13.10 -0.20 11.44
C LEU A 14 -12.12 -0.48 10.28
N ILE A 15 -10.83 -0.72 10.59
CA ILE A 15 -9.78 -0.97 9.60
C ILE A 15 -9.63 -2.47 9.28
N THR A 16 -10.17 -3.39 10.09
CA THR A 16 -10.24 -4.80 9.73
C THR A 16 -11.37 -5.00 8.72
N PRO A 17 -11.09 -5.21 7.42
CA PRO A 17 -12.16 -5.49 6.48
C PRO A 17 -12.73 -6.87 6.81
N SER A 18 -14.02 -6.94 7.14
CA SER A 18 -14.76 -8.18 7.24
C SER A 18 -14.93 -8.77 5.83
N VAL A 19 -13.85 -9.31 5.27
CA VAL A 19 -13.89 -10.00 3.98
C VAL A 19 -14.13 -11.48 4.25
N THR A 20 -15.39 -11.85 4.41
CA THR A 20 -15.79 -13.25 4.23
C THR A 20 -15.96 -13.51 2.72
N ALA A 21 -14.85 -13.51 1.98
CA ALA A 21 -14.83 -14.05 0.63
C ALA A 21 -14.51 -15.55 0.72
N HIS A 22 -15.54 -16.39 0.76
CA HIS A 22 -15.37 -17.83 0.56
C HIS A 22 -15.19 -18.09 -0.95
N GLY A 23 -13.95 -17.94 -1.42
CA GLY A 23 -13.54 -18.28 -2.78
C GLY A 23 -12.02 -18.27 -2.86
N GLY A 24 -11.42 -19.41 -3.22
CA GLY A 24 -9.96 -19.51 -3.36
C GLY A 24 -9.51 -18.90 -4.68
N ILE A 25 -8.52 -18.00 -4.65
CA ILE A 25 -7.87 -17.50 -5.86
C ILE A 25 -6.56 -18.25 -6.07
N VAL A 26 -6.39 -18.88 -7.22
CA VAL A 26 -5.15 -19.53 -7.64
C VAL A 26 -4.36 -18.55 -8.50
N TYR A 27 -3.11 -18.28 -8.11
CA TYR A 27 -2.19 -17.45 -8.87
C TYR A 27 -1.40 -18.31 -9.86
N ILE A 28 -1.42 -17.94 -11.14
CA ILE A 28 -0.70 -18.65 -12.21
C ILE A 28 0.16 -17.64 -12.96
N HIS A 29 1.48 -17.81 -12.88
CA HIS A 29 2.44 -17.03 -13.66
C HIS A 29 2.95 -17.82 -14.87
N ARG A 30 2.97 -17.17 -16.02
CA ARG A 30 3.34 -17.76 -17.30
C ARG A 30 3.99 -16.75 -18.24
N ALA A 31 4.91 -17.21 -19.07
CA ALA A 31 5.47 -16.41 -20.15
C ALA A 31 4.51 -16.32 -21.34
N ARG A 32 4.69 -15.31 -22.19
CA ARG A 32 4.01 -15.19 -23.49
C ARG A 32 4.14 -16.46 -24.35
N ASN A 33 3.13 -16.73 -25.17
CA ASN A 33 2.96 -17.88 -26.06
C ASN A 33 2.90 -19.25 -25.35
N SER A 34 2.94 -19.29 -24.02
CA SER A 34 2.74 -20.52 -23.26
C SER A 34 1.26 -20.92 -23.20
N SER A 35 1.01 -22.06 -22.56
CA SER A 35 -0.34 -22.58 -22.32
C SER A 35 -0.55 -22.88 -20.84
N ILE A 36 -1.82 -22.89 -20.45
CA ILE A 36 -2.27 -23.27 -19.12
C ILE A 36 -3.46 -24.19 -19.19
N ASP A 37 -3.49 -25.13 -18.25
CA ASP A 37 -4.64 -25.98 -17.99
C ASP A 37 -5.31 -25.51 -16.71
N ILE A 38 -6.62 -25.32 -16.79
CA ILE A 38 -7.46 -24.86 -15.70
C ILE A 38 -8.52 -25.92 -15.48
N SER A 39 -8.75 -26.27 -14.22
CA SER A 39 -9.79 -27.18 -13.80
C SER A 39 -10.82 -26.42 -12.99
N CYS A 40 -12.02 -26.26 -13.53
CA CYS A 40 -13.12 -25.60 -12.85
C CYS A 40 -14.06 -26.64 -12.25
N GLU A 41 -14.20 -26.66 -10.93
CA GLU A 41 -15.17 -27.50 -10.22
C GLU A 41 -16.33 -26.62 -9.73
N SER A 42 -17.57 -27.08 -9.93
CA SER A 42 -18.76 -26.41 -9.42
C SER A 42 -18.88 -26.55 -7.90
N ALA A 43 -19.46 -25.55 -7.26
CA ALA A 43 -19.89 -25.65 -5.86
C ALA A 43 -21.12 -26.56 -5.69
N GLU A 44 -21.94 -26.70 -6.74
CA GLU A 44 -23.12 -27.56 -6.81
C GLU A 44 -22.73 -28.95 -7.35
N LYS A 45 -23.22 -30.03 -6.72
CA LYS A 45 -22.90 -31.41 -7.10
C LYS A 45 -24.13 -32.29 -7.33
N GLU A 46 -25.31 -31.84 -6.94
CA GLU A 46 -26.51 -32.69 -6.97
C GLU A 46 -27.13 -32.73 -8.37
N GLU A 47 -27.26 -31.57 -9.01
CA GLU A 47 -27.82 -31.42 -10.34
C GLU A 47 -26.72 -31.37 -11.41
N LYS A 48 -26.95 -31.86 -12.63
CA LYS A 48 -25.99 -31.74 -13.74
C LYS A 48 -26.13 -30.37 -14.43
N PRO A 49 -25.04 -29.65 -14.73
CA PRO A 49 -25.14 -28.39 -15.44
C PRO A 49 -25.50 -28.62 -16.92
N PHE A 50 -26.34 -27.75 -17.48
CA PHE A 50 -26.67 -27.78 -18.92
C PHE A 50 -25.72 -26.90 -19.74
N ALA A 51 -25.13 -25.87 -19.12
CA ALA A 51 -24.12 -25.03 -19.75
C ALA A 51 -23.03 -24.56 -18.78
N PHE A 52 -21.95 -24.04 -19.35
CA PHE A 52 -20.78 -23.52 -18.65
C PHE A 52 -20.26 -22.25 -19.33
N SER A 53 -19.81 -21.29 -18.54
CA SER A 53 -19.18 -20.05 -19.00
C SER A 53 -17.82 -19.84 -18.34
N LEU A 54 -16.81 -19.52 -19.16
CA LEU A 54 -15.55 -18.94 -18.68
C LEU A 54 -15.62 -17.42 -18.84
N LYS A 55 -15.34 -16.68 -17.76
CA LYS A 55 -15.44 -15.22 -17.73
C LYS A 55 -14.18 -14.58 -17.14
N ARG A 56 -13.92 -13.34 -17.53
CA ARG A 56 -12.92 -12.43 -16.96
C ARG A 56 -13.61 -11.30 -16.20
N ARG A 57 -12.96 -10.69 -15.20
CA ARG A 57 -13.59 -9.63 -14.38
C ARG A 57 -12.72 -8.45 -13.93
N LEU A 58 -11.38 -8.54 -13.96
CA LEU A 58 -10.50 -7.51 -13.40
C LEU A 58 -10.15 -6.44 -14.44
N LEU A 59 -9.53 -6.82 -15.55
CA LEU A 59 -9.10 -5.87 -16.59
C LEU A 59 -10.10 -5.80 -17.74
N GLN A 60 -10.66 -6.95 -18.14
CA GLN A 60 -11.65 -7.07 -19.20
C GLN A 60 -12.86 -7.85 -18.71
N SER A 61 -13.86 -7.18 -18.13
CA SER A 61 -15.09 -7.85 -17.71
C SER A 61 -15.90 -8.34 -18.92
N ARG A 62 -15.83 -9.64 -19.23
CA ARG A 62 -16.52 -10.26 -20.36
C ARG A 62 -16.55 -11.79 -20.27
N ARG A 63 -17.47 -12.40 -21.03
CA ARG A 63 -17.45 -13.85 -21.29
C ARG A 63 -16.37 -14.17 -22.33
N VAL A 64 -15.48 -15.10 -21.99
CA VAL A 64 -14.42 -15.63 -22.88
C VAL A 64 -15.00 -16.74 -23.76
N MET A 65 -15.74 -17.66 -23.15
CA MET A 65 -16.31 -18.83 -23.82
C MET A 65 -17.64 -19.23 -23.17
N TYR A 66 -18.55 -19.76 -23.97
CA TYR A 66 -19.78 -20.42 -23.55
C TYR A 66 -19.82 -21.85 -24.09
N LEU A 67 -20.11 -22.82 -23.26
CA LEU A 67 -20.25 -24.23 -23.64
C LEU A 67 -21.66 -24.69 -23.23
N SER A 68 -22.40 -25.26 -24.17
CA SER A 68 -23.71 -25.86 -23.92
C SER A 68 -23.66 -27.35 -24.24
N LYS A 69 -24.42 -28.16 -23.52
CA LYS A 69 -24.46 -29.60 -23.72
C LYS A 69 -24.84 -29.97 -25.17
N GLY A 70 -24.02 -30.79 -25.82
CA GLY A 70 -24.24 -31.24 -27.19
C GLY A 70 -23.86 -30.24 -28.29
N PHE A 71 -23.29 -29.08 -27.93
CA PHE A 71 -22.85 -28.06 -28.88
C PHE A 71 -21.36 -27.74 -28.70
N PRO A 72 -20.65 -27.34 -29.77
CA PRO A 72 -19.28 -26.87 -29.65
C PRO A 72 -19.20 -25.57 -28.83
N PRO A 73 -18.04 -25.29 -28.20
CA PRO A 73 -17.84 -24.03 -27.48
C PRO A 73 -18.05 -22.81 -28.38
N PHE A 74 -18.85 -21.87 -27.91
CA PHE A 74 -19.06 -20.57 -28.54
C PHE A 74 -18.10 -19.54 -27.97
N ILE A 75 -17.30 -18.92 -28.85
CA ILE A 75 -16.34 -17.87 -28.53
C ILE A 75 -16.67 -16.64 -29.36
N ASN A 76 -17.00 -15.53 -28.70
CA ASN A 76 -17.44 -14.30 -29.37
C ASN A 76 -16.27 -13.46 -29.93
N LYS A 77 -15.10 -13.53 -29.28
CA LYS A 77 -13.95 -12.70 -29.58
C LYS A 77 -12.94 -13.46 -30.41
N SER A 78 -12.55 -12.89 -31.56
CA SER A 78 -11.60 -13.53 -32.48
C SER A 78 -10.23 -13.74 -31.85
N GLU A 79 -9.85 -12.91 -30.88
CA GLU A 79 -8.59 -13.01 -30.16
C GLU A 79 -8.52 -14.28 -29.28
N ASP A 80 -9.65 -14.81 -28.84
CA ASP A 80 -9.73 -16.02 -28.01
C ASP A 80 -10.05 -17.28 -28.84
N LYS A 81 -10.47 -17.08 -30.09
CA LYS A 81 -10.81 -18.15 -31.01
C LYS A 81 -9.58 -19.02 -31.25
N ASP A 82 -9.79 -20.33 -31.33
CA ASP A 82 -8.75 -21.35 -31.54
C ASP A 82 -7.69 -21.46 -30.40
N ARG A 83 -7.74 -20.59 -29.39
CA ARG A 83 -6.82 -20.62 -28.24
C ARG A 83 -7.39 -21.33 -27.01
N VAL A 84 -8.70 -21.27 -26.82
CA VAL A 84 -9.41 -21.91 -25.71
C VAL A 84 -9.99 -23.23 -26.18
N THR A 85 -9.60 -24.31 -25.52
CA THR A 85 -10.10 -25.67 -25.79
C THR A 85 -10.65 -26.29 -24.53
N VAL A 86 -11.69 -27.11 -24.67
CA VAL A 86 -12.30 -27.85 -23.56
C VAL A 86 -11.97 -29.31 -23.74
N ARG A 87 -11.46 -29.95 -22.67
CA ARG A 87 -11.03 -31.36 -22.70
C ARG A 87 -12.13 -32.33 -22.31
N ASP A 88 -12.97 -31.93 -21.36
CA ASP A 88 -13.97 -32.82 -20.74
C ASP A 88 -15.40 -32.37 -20.99
N GLU A 89 -16.32 -33.33 -20.84
CA GLU A 89 -17.76 -33.10 -20.93
C GLU A 89 -18.32 -32.48 -19.64
N LEU A 90 -19.42 -31.74 -19.78
CA LEU A 90 -20.05 -30.97 -18.70
C LEU A 90 -20.67 -31.85 -17.57
N ASP A 91 -20.78 -33.16 -17.80
CA ASP A 91 -21.51 -34.09 -16.94
C ASP A 91 -20.84 -34.37 -15.57
N ASN A 92 -19.55 -34.05 -15.41
CA ASN A 92 -18.77 -34.39 -14.21
C ASN A 92 -18.63 -33.23 -13.20
N HIS A 93 -19.45 -32.18 -13.31
CA HIS A 93 -19.39 -30.94 -12.49
C HIS A 93 -18.01 -30.26 -12.48
N THR A 94 -17.14 -30.71 -13.38
CA THR A 94 -15.75 -30.31 -13.48
C THR A 94 -15.46 -30.15 -14.96
N VAL A 95 -14.98 -28.97 -15.34
CA VAL A 95 -14.62 -28.65 -16.72
C VAL A 95 -13.13 -28.36 -16.74
N HIS A 96 -12.40 -29.19 -17.48
CA HIS A 96 -10.99 -28.95 -17.76
C HIS A 96 -10.86 -28.21 -19.09
N LEU A 97 -10.13 -27.11 -19.06
CA LEU A 97 -9.95 -26.24 -20.21
C LEU A 97 -8.49 -25.83 -20.33
N THR A 98 -8.04 -25.70 -21.57
CA THR A 98 -6.70 -25.22 -21.90
C THR A 98 -6.80 -23.87 -22.58
N ILE A 99 -6.06 -22.89 -22.08
CA ILE A 99 -5.84 -21.61 -22.75
C ILE A 99 -4.42 -21.65 -23.31
N SER A 100 -4.31 -21.67 -24.64
CA SER A 100 -3.05 -21.73 -25.36
C SER A 100 -2.63 -20.38 -25.92
N ASN A 101 -1.36 -20.25 -26.30
CA ASN A 101 -0.81 -19.05 -26.91
C ASN A 101 -1.11 -17.77 -26.12
N LEU A 102 -0.85 -17.80 -24.81
CA LEU A 102 -1.11 -16.68 -23.89
C LEU A 102 -0.39 -15.40 -24.32
N GLN A 103 -1.08 -14.26 -24.24
CA GLN A 103 -0.57 -12.92 -24.58
C GLN A 103 -0.66 -12.01 -23.35
N GLY A 104 0.09 -10.90 -23.31
CA GLY A 104 0.07 -9.98 -22.16
C GLY A 104 -1.33 -9.50 -21.77
N GLN A 105 -2.20 -9.27 -22.78
CA GLN A 105 -3.61 -8.88 -22.61
C GLN A 105 -4.50 -9.96 -21.97
N ASP A 106 -4.01 -11.20 -21.82
CA ASP A 106 -4.73 -12.27 -21.14
C ASP A 106 -4.54 -12.25 -19.63
N THR A 107 -3.71 -11.35 -19.12
CA THR A 107 -3.57 -11.11 -17.68
C THR A 107 -4.90 -10.65 -17.10
N ASP A 108 -5.54 -11.48 -16.29
CA ASP A 108 -6.85 -11.17 -15.68
C ASP A 108 -7.19 -12.18 -14.57
N ILE A 109 -8.29 -11.92 -13.85
CA ILE A 109 -8.98 -12.91 -13.01
C ILE A 109 -10.03 -13.63 -13.86
N TYR A 110 -9.83 -14.93 -14.02
CA TYR A 110 -10.75 -15.83 -14.68
C TYR A 110 -11.61 -16.54 -13.63
N HIS A 111 -12.90 -16.60 -13.88
CA HIS A 111 -13.84 -17.32 -13.04
C HIS A 111 -14.79 -18.13 -13.90
N CYS A 112 -15.24 -19.23 -13.32
CA CYS A 112 -16.11 -20.18 -13.97
C CYS A 112 -17.54 -20.03 -13.43
N GLU A 113 -18.51 -20.15 -14.32
CA GLU A 113 -19.93 -20.12 -14.00
C GLU A 113 -20.62 -21.31 -14.64
N PHE A 114 -21.30 -22.10 -13.82
CA PHE A 114 -22.09 -23.26 -14.21
C PHE A 114 -23.57 -22.87 -14.22
N HIS A 115 -24.28 -23.33 -15.25
CA HIS A 115 -25.70 -23.05 -15.44
C HIS A 115 -26.51 -24.33 -15.21
N TYR A 116 -27.47 -24.26 -14.29
CA TYR A 116 -28.34 -25.36 -13.87
C TYR A 116 -29.81 -25.04 -14.12
N GLY A 117 -30.68 -26.05 -14.11
CA GLY A 117 -32.10 -25.93 -14.39
C GLY A 117 -32.43 -25.81 -15.88
N ASP A 118 -33.72 -25.60 -16.16
CA ASP A 118 -34.23 -25.34 -17.50
C ASP A 118 -34.46 -23.85 -17.71
N LEU A 119 -34.17 -23.36 -18.92
CA LEU A 119 -34.55 -22.01 -19.32
C LEU A 119 -36.08 -21.84 -19.22
N PRO A 120 -36.58 -20.71 -18.68
CA PRO A 120 -35.86 -19.48 -18.31
C PRO A 120 -35.49 -19.36 -16.82
N PHE A 121 -35.63 -20.43 -16.04
CA PHE A 121 -35.39 -20.42 -14.59
C PHE A 121 -33.98 -20.91 -14.24
N ASP A 122 -33.00 -20.59 -15.09
CA ASP A 122 -31.64 -21.08 -14.93
C ASP A 122 -30.96 -20.46 -13.71
N LYS A 123 -30.25 -21.31 -12.95
CA LYS A 123 -29.44 -20.90 -11.80
C LYS A 123 -27.98 -20.84 -12.22
N ASN A 124 -27.36 -19.68 -11.98
CA ASN A 124 -25.94 -19.48 -12.17
C ASN A 124 -25.20 -19.79 -10.86
N VAL A 125 -24.27 -20.74 -10.90
CA VAL A 125 -23.45 -21.13 -9.76
C VAL A 125 -21.98 -20.89 -10.11
N ALA A 126 -21.29 -20.15 -9.26
CA ALA A 126 -19.86 -19.91 -9.43
C ALA A 126 -19.06 -21.21 -9.18
N GLY A 127 -17.96 -21.36 -9.91
CA GLY A 127 -16.94 -22.35 -9.60
C GLY A 127 -16.26 -22.07 -8.26
N LYS A 128 -15.67 -23.09 -7.66
CA LYS A 128 -15.04 -23.00 -6.32
C LYS A 128 -13.80 -22.09 -6.28
N MET A 129 -13.06 -22.04 -7.39
CA MET A 129 -11.84 -21.26 -7.51
C MET A 129 -11.91 -20.29 -8.67
N GLU A 130 -11.17 -19.20 -8.49
CA GLU A 130 -10.85 -18.23 -9.52
C GLU A 130 -9.35 -18.29 -9.81
N PHE A 131 -8.96 -17.88 -11.00
CA PHE A 131 -7.59 -17.98 -11.47
C PHE A 131 -7.09 -16.60 -11.84
N PHE A 132 -6.20 -16.05 -11.04
CA PHE A 132 -5.44 -14.88 -11.46
C PHE A 132 -4.29 -15.35 -12.35
N ILE A 133 -4.43 -15.13 -13.64
CA ILE A 133 -3.41 -15.47 -14.62
C ILE A 133 -2.62 -14.21 -14.91
N TYR A 134 -1.32 -14.27 -14.67
CA TYR A 134 -0.39 -13.22 -15.03
C TYR A 134 0.52 -13.72 -16.13
N VAL A 135 0.46 -13.03 -17.27
CA VAL A 135 1.27 -13.33 -18.44
C VAL A 135 2.40 -12.32 -18.53
N GLU A 136 3.62 -12.79 -18.31
CA GLU A 136 4.81 -12.00 -18.50
C GLU A 136 4.99 -11.71 -19.99
N ASP A 137 4.90 -10.44 -20.34
CA ASP A 137 5.10 -9.93 -21.68
C ASP A 137 6.35 -9.05 -21.73
N LEU A 138 7.50 -9.70 -21.93
CA LEU A 138 8.81 -9.05 -22.07
C LEU A 138 8.89 -8.10 -23.28
N SER A 139 7.89 -8.12 -24.17
CA SER A 139 7.84 -7.20 -25.32
C SER A 139 7.23 -5.84 -24.99
N HIS A 140 6.60 -5.70 -23.82
CA HIS A 140 6.05 -4.46 -23.32
C HIS A 140 6.59 -4.21 -21.91
N GLU A 141 7.87 -3.78 -21.80
CA GLU A 141 8.26 -3.07 -20.59
C GLU A 141 7.33 -1.86 -20.46
N PRO A 142 6.50 -1.78 -19.40
CA PRO A 142 5.77 -0.56 -19.16
C PRO A 142 6.82 0.54 -18.98
N ASN A 143 6.68 1.67 -19.67
CA ASN A 143 7.52 2.84 -19.45
C ASN A 143 7.28 3.33 -18.01
N CYS A 144 8.00 2.75 -17.04
CA CYS A 144 7.94 3.05 -15.62
C CYS A 144 8.33 4.51 -15.32
N SER A 145 8.85 5.23 -16.33
CA SER A 145 9.13 6.65 -16.28
C SER A 145 7.90 7.52 -16.00
N SER A 146 6.69 7.10 -16.36
CA SER A 146 5.48 7.90 -16.10
C SER A 146 5.06 7.90 -14.61
N TYR A 147 5.47 6.88 -13.84
CA TYR A 147 5.13 6.74 -12.42
C TYR A 147 6.15 7.40 -11.49
N LEU A 148 7.36 7.68 -11.97
CA LEU A 148 8.39 8.41 -11.21
C LEU A 148 7.88 9.74 -10.63
N PRO A 149 7.28 10.66 -11.42
CA PRO A 149 6.78 11.92 -10.86
C PRO A 149 5.69 11.68 -9.79
N LEU A 150 4.83 10.68 -9.97
CA LEU A 150 3.78 10.34 -9.00
C LEU A 150 4.37 9.83 -7.68
N LEU A 151 5.41 9.00 -7.75
CA LEU A 151 6.14 8.52 -6.56
C LEU A 151 6.86 9.67 -5.84
N TYR A 152 7.47 10.61 -6.58
CA TYR A 152 8.06 11.82 -5.98
C TYR A 152 7.01 12.70 -5.30
N VAL A 153 5.83 12.86 -5.90
CA VAL A 153 4.72 13.62 -5.30
C VAL A 153 4.24 12.96 -4.00
N ILE A 154 4.03 11.64 -4.01
CA ILE A 154 3.61 10.90 -2.80
C ILE A 154 4.69 10.96 -1.71
N SER A 155 5.95 10.78 -2.08
CA SER A 155 7.07 10.89 -1.15
C SER A 155 7.18 12.30 -0.57
N GLY A 156 7.04 13.34 -1.40
CA GLY A 156 7.04 14.73 -0.96
C GLY A 156 5.90 15.03 0.00
N ALA A 157 4.69 14.57 -0.32
CA ALA A 157 3.52 14.71 0.56
C ALA A 157 3.72 14.01 1.90
N ALA A 158 4.27 12.79 1.91
CA ALA A 158 4.59 12.06 3.15
C ALA A 158 5.63 12.79 4.01
N CYS A 159 6.68 13.35 3.39
CA CYS A 159 7.68 14.15 4.09
C CYS A 159 7.08 15.42 4.69
N LEU A 160 6.26 16.15 3.92
CA LEU A 160 5.59 17.37 4.40
C LEU A 160 4.63 17.09 5.56
N LEU A 161 3.86 16.01 5.46
CA LEU A 161 3.00 15.54 6.56
C LEU A 161 3.84 15.18 7.79
N GLY A 162 4.98 14.51 7.62
CA GLY A 162 5.92 14.20 8.69
C GLY A 162 6.43 15.47 9.39
N VAL A 163 6.90 16.46 8.63
CA VAL A 163 7.36 17.75 9.17
C VAL A 163 6.24 18.49 9.90
N LEU A 164 5.02 18.49 9.36
CA LEU A 164 3.88 19.12 10.00
C LEU A 164 3.54 18.44 11.35
N VAL A 165 3.57 17.11 11.41
CA VAL A 165 3.36 16.37 12.66
C VAL A 165 4.48 16.66 13.67
N PHE A 166 5.74 16.69 13.23
CA PHE A 166 6.89 17.02 14.10
C PHE A 166 6.82 18.45 14.65
N THR A 167 6.48 19.43 13.81
CA THR A 167 6.34 20.83 14.25
C THR A 167 5.17 21.01 15.22
N LEU A 168 4.04 20.34 14.99
CA LEU A 168 2.93 20.33 15.93
C LEU A 168 3.29 19.64 17.25
N ALA A 169 3.99 18.50 17.21
CA ALA A 169 4.44 17.77 18.39
C ALA A 169 5.41 18.60 19.24
N THR A 170 6.41 19.22 18.61
CA THR A 170 7.37 20.10 19.30
C THR A 170 6.68 21.33 19.87
N ALA A 171 5.76 21.97 19.15
CA ALA A 171 4.97 23.08 19.68
C ALA A 171 4.12 22.67 20.89
N TYR A 172 3.54 21.46 20.88
CA TYR A 172 2.75 20.92 21.99
C TYR A 172 3.63 20.61 23.21
N CYS A 173 4.77 19.94 23.01
CA CYS A 173 5.73 19.63 24.08
C CYS A 173 6.33 20.91 24.69
N CYS A 174 6.73 21.89 23.86
CA CYS A 174 7.28 23.16 24.33
C CYS A 174 6.24 24.01 25.07
N LYS A 175 4.97 24.03 24.62
CA LYS A 175 3.87 24.69 25.36
C LYS A 175 3.60 23.99 26.70
N TRP A 176 3.74 22.67 26.78
CA TRP A 176 3.55 21.94 28.03
C TRP A 176 4.70 22.15 29.02
N LEU A 177 5.94 22.25 28.53
CA LEU A 177 7.13 22.56 29.33
C LEU A 177 7.08 23.99 29.89
N ASN A 178 6.65 24.97 29.08
CA ASN A 178 6.51 26.35 29.52
C ASN A 178 5.38 26.57 30.55
N ARG A 179 4.35 25.72 30.57
CA ARG A 179 3.32 25.75 31.63
C ARG A 179 3.81 25.23 32.98
N ARG A 180 4.99 24.62 33.06
CA ARG A 180 5.61 24.11 34.30
C ARG A 180 6.71 25.01 34.86
N LYS A 181 6.81 26.28 34.47
CA LYS A 181 7.70 27.21 35.20
C LYS A 181 7.24 27.28 36.67
N PRO A 182 8.08 26.92 37.67
CA PRO A 182 7.75 27.14 39.08
C PRO A 182 7.62 28.64 39.33
N GLN A 183 6.65 29.06 40.13
CA GLN A 183 6.55 30.45 40.56
C GLN A 183 7.85 30.87 41.28
N PRO A 184 8.32 32.11 41.10
CA PRO A 184 9.48 32.61 41.82
C PRO A 184 9.12 32.70 43.31
N VAL A 185 9.84 31.95 44.15
CA VAL A 185 9.76 32.09 45.60
C VAL A 185 10.24 33.49 45.95
N VAL A 186 9.34 34.31 46.50
CA VAL A 186 9.67 35.64 47.00
C VAL A 186 10.56 35.46 48.24
N PRO A 187 11.81 35.97 48.25
CA PRO A 187 12.65 35.87 49.43
C PRO A 187 12.14 36.85 50.49
N VAL A 188 11.64 36.30 51.60
CA VAL A 188 11.27 37.06 52.80
C VAL A 188 12.57 37.47 53.50
N TYR A 189 12.92 38.75 53.47
CA TYR A 189 13.91 39.31 54.38
C TYR A 189 13.20 40.20 55.40
N GLU A 190 13.47 39.93 56.67
CA GLU A 190 13.01 40.68 57.82
C GLU A 190 13.65 42.07 57.83
N GLU A 191 12.80 43.11 57.92
CA GLU A 191 13.19 44.50 58.02
C GLU A 191 13.77 44.79 59.42
N MET A 192 15.09 44.97 59.51
CA MET A 192 15.75 45.44 60.73
C MET A 192 16.30 46.85 60.48
N ALA A 193 15.58 47.86 60.97
CA ALA A 193 16.03 49.24 60.99
C ALA A 193 17.28 49.38 61.89
N GLY A 194 18.40 49.81 61.30
CA GLY A 194 19.67 49.99 62.00
C GLY A 194 20.55 51.08 61.38
N VAL A 195 20.33 52.31 61.86
CA VAL A 195 21.29 53.42 62.06
C VAL A 195 22.41 53.66 61.02
N ARG A 196 22.38 54.82 60.37
CA ARG A 196 23.50 55.39 59.55
C ARG A 196 24.76 55.65 60.40
N PRO A 197 25.95 55.40 59.83
CA PRO A 197 26.93 56.50 59.73
C PRO A 197 27.68 56.58 58.38
N THR A 198 27.67 57.80 57.86
CA THR A 198 28.75 58.63 57.27
C THR A 198 30.02 58.05 56.57
N LYS A 199 30.35 58.78 55.49
CA LYS A 199 31.67 59.12 54.89
C LYS A 199 32.29 58.21 53.80
N GLY A 200 32.30 58.76 52.58
CA GLY A 200 33.55 59.10 51.87
C GLY A 200 33.81 58.44 50.51
N LYS A 201 33.78 59.27 49.44
CA LYS A 201 34.61 59.33 48.20
C LYS A 201 34.95 58.02 47.44
N ALA A 202 35.12 57.95 46.12
CA ALA A 202 34.84 58.75 44.92
C ALA A 202 35.41 57.94 43.72
N THR A 203 34.80 58.05 42.52
CA THR A 203 35.40 57.89 41.15
C THR A 203 35.95 56.51 40.71
N SER A 204 35.96 56.06 39.45
CA SER A 204 35.72 56.65 38.11
C SER A 204 35.62 55.51 37.05
N ARG A 205 34.80 55.73 36.00
CA ARG A 205 34.88 55.40 34.52
C ARG A 205 35.74 54.19 34.04
N HIS A 206 35.49 53.48 32.92
CA HIS A 206 34.89 53.84 31.62
C HIS A 206 34.77 52.58 30.70
N THR A 207 33.68 52.49 29.90
CA THR A 207 33.52 52.00 28.48
C THR A 207 34.00 50.59 28.07
N ASP A 208 33.16 49.70 27.53
CA ASP A 208 32.35 49.69 26.27
C ASP A 208 33.08 49.08 25.05
N ILE A 209 32.67 47.85 24.72
CA ILE A 209 32.10 47.35 23.44
C ILE A 209 32.53 47.99 22.10
N ALA A 210 33.04 47.15 21.19
CA ALA A 210 32.85 47.16 19.72
C ALA A 210 32.95 45.69 19.22
N LYS A 211 31.95 45.02 18.61
CA LYS A 211 31.41 45.06 17.22
C LYS A 211 32.52 45.04 16.13
N LEU A 212 32.49 44.29 15.01
CA LEU A 212 31.47 43.54 14.24
C LEU A 212 32.20 42.78 13.07
N GLU A 213 31.56 41.74 12.48
CA GLU A 213 31.63 41.28 11.05
C GLU A 213 32.97 40.85 10.40
N GLU A 214 33.10 40.00 9.37
CA GLU A 214 32.28 39.04 8.61
C GLU A 214 33.24 38.19 7.74
N ALA A 215 32.86 36.94 7.42
CA ALA A 215 33.11 36.11 6.23
C ALA A 215 34.48 36.07 5.47
N ASN A 216 35.02 34.83 5.31
CA ASN A 216 35.41 34.13 4.05
C ASN A 216 36.24 32.86 4.39
N SER A 217 35.80 31.61 4.15
CA SER A 217 35.93 30.81 2.89
C SER A 217 37.36 30.86 2.31
N SER A 218 38.14 29.80 2.04
CA SER A 218 37.95 28.37 1.71
C SER A 218 39.34 27.69 1.56
N VAL A 219 39.36 26.37 1.30
CA VAL A 219 40.46 25.54 0.72
C VAL A 219 41.58 25.12 1.71
N ALA A 220 42.19 23.93 1.70
CA ALA A 220 41.89 22.54 1.36
C ALA A 220 43.16 21.73 1.76
N HIS A 221 43.00 20.44 2.11
CA HIS A 221 44.00 19.37 2.17
C HIS A 221 45.37 19.61 2.84
N LEU A 222 45.66 18.84 3.90
CA LEU A 222 46.88 18.04 3.95
C LEU A 222 46.81 16.91 4.98
N PHE A 223 47.31 15.76 4.50
CA PHE A 223 47.52 14.49 5.16
C PHE A 223 48.21 14.59 6.53
N SER A 224 47.83 13.71 7.45
CA SER A 224 48.81 13.07 8.34
C SER A 224 48.40 11.64 8.61
N ASN A 225 49.19 10.72 8.07
CA ASN A 225 49.23 9.31 8.46
C ASN A 225 49.93 9.24 9.83
N GLU A 226 49.33 8.52 10.79
CA GLU A 226 50.08 7.88 11.86
C GLU A 226 49.80 6.37 11.82
N ASN A 227 50.80 5.62 11.36
CA ASN A 227 50.98 4.20 11.67
C ASN A 227 52.01 4.11 12.81
N LEU A 228 51.66 3.47 13.93
CA LEU A 228 52.54 2.82 14.92
C LEU A 228 51.60 2.20 15.99
N TYR A 229 51.67 0.96 16.49
CA TYR A 229 52.42 -0.27 16.26
C TYR A 229 51.90 -1.30 17.33
N VAL A 230 52.08 -2.61 17.10
CA VAL A 230 52.04 -3.74 18.08
C VAL A 230 50.66 -4.05 18.71
N ASN A 231 50.08 -5.25 18.67
CA ASN A 231 50.59 -6.63 18.72
C ASN A 231 49.61 -7.57 18.00
#